data_AF-A0A0F8PZS1-F1
#
_entry.id   AF-A0A0F8PZS1-F1
#
_cell.length_a   1.000
_cell.length_b   1.000
_cell.length_c   1.000
_cell.angle_alpha   90.00
_cell.angle_beta   90.00
_cell.angle_gamma   90.00
#
_symmetry.space_group_name_H-M   'P 1'
#
loop_
_entity.id
_entity.type
_entity.pdbx_description
1 polymer ?
#
loop_
_entity_poly.entity_id
_entity_poly.type
_entity_poly.pdbx_seq_one_letter_code
_entity_poly.pdbx_strand_id
1 'polypeptide(L)' 'WHKSKKAREFFQNNKYWLQILLFPPATPDRNPTEYCWKTTREELTSIKSFKNIKVLKEELDEFWEKHVFTHKMSHYLKW' A
#
# COMPACT_ATOMS: atom_id res chain seq x y z
N TRP A 1 11.67 2.96 10.03
CA TRP A 1 12.00 1.53 9.80
C TRP A 1 12.63 1.24 8.43
N HIS A 2 12.10 1.78 7.31
CA HIS A 2 12.61 1.50 5.95
C HIS A 2 14.06 1.95 5.66
N LYS A 3 14.64 2.84 6.48
CA LYS A 3 16.04 3.31 6.38
C LYS A 3 16.98 2.69 7.42
N SER A 4 16.53 1.68 8.17
CA SER A 4 17.33 1.02 9.21
C SER A 4 18.55 0.28 8.62
N LYS A 5 19.54 -0.04 9.46
CA LYS A 5 20.73 -0.80 9.04
C LYS A 5 20.35 -2.11 8.34
N LYS A 6 19.48 -2.90 8.97
CA LYS A 6 18.99 -4.18 8.43
C LYS A 6 18.28 -4.01 7.08
N ALA A 7 17.43 -2.97 6.93
CA ALA A 7 16.74 -2.70 5.67
C ALA A 7 17.72 -2.31 4.55
N ARG A 8 18.74 -1.53 4.88
CA ARG A 8 19.81 -1.14 3.92
C ARG A 8 20.65 -2.34 3.50
N GLU A 9 21.04 -3.19 4.44
CA GLU A 9 21.77 -4.45 4.16
C GLU A 9 20.95 -5.36 3.25
N PHE A 10 19.65 -5.54 3.54
CA PHE A 10 18.74 -6.31 2.69
C PHE A 10 18.68 -5.74 1.27
N PHE A 11 18.52 -4.43 1.11
CA PHE A 11 18.52 -3.79 -0.20
C PHE A 11 19.84 -4.00 -0.95
N GLN A 12 20.99 -3.79 -0.29
CA GLN A 12 22.31 -3.95 -0.90
C GLN A 12 22.52 -5.37 -1.44
N ASN A 13 22.08 -6.39 -0.68
CA ASN A 13 22.19 -7.79 -1.06
C ASN A 13 21.25 -8.16 -2.23
N ASN A 14 20.20 -7.36 -2.48
CA ASN A 14 19.15 -7.65 -3.46
C ASN A 14 19.05 -6.63 -4.60
N LYS A 15 20.02 -5.71 -4.69
CA LYS A 15 20.01 -4.57 -5.65
C LYS A 15 19.92 -4.95 -7.13
N TYR A 16 20.17 -6.23 -7.47
CA TYR A 16 20.11 -6.71 -8.85
C TYR A 16 18.67 -6.85 -9.38
N TRP A 17 17.70 -7.09 -8.50
CA TRP A 17 16.27 -7.21 -8.86
C TRP A 17 15.40 -6.17 -8.15
N LEU A 18 15.79 -5.72 -6.97
CA LEU A 18 15.04 -4.75 -6.20
C LEU A 18 15.51 -3.33 -6.53
N GLN A 19 14.65 -2.56 -7.21
CA GLN A 19 14.87 -1.14 -7.46
C GLN A 19 14.12 -0.30 -6.43
N ILE A 20 14.77 0.75 -5.91
CA ILE A 20 14.15 1.71 -4.99
C ILE A 20 13.93 3.02 -5.73
N LEU A 21 12.70 3.54 -5.63
CA LEU A 21 12.35 4.87 -6.08
C LEU A 21 12.59 5.87 -4.96
N LEU A 22 13.16 7.03 -5.31
CA LEU A 22 13.20 8.16 -4.40
C LEU A 22 11.76 8.66 -4.19
N PHE A 23 11.31 8.68 -2.94
CA PHE A 23 9.98 9.14 -2.58
C PHE A 23 10.06 10.40 -1.70
N PRO A 24 9.43 11.53 -2.09
CA PRO A 24 9.51 12.76 -1.33
C PRO A 24 8.83 12.63 0.04
N PRO A 25 9.37 13.27 1.10
CA PRO A 25 8.74 13.24 2.42
C PRO A 25 7.38 13.95 2.39
N ALA A 26 6.47 13.50 3.25
CA ALA A 26 5.14 14.13 3.45
C ALA A 26 4.27 14.25 2.18
N THR A 27 4.39 13.31 1.24
CA THR A 27 3.58 13.26 0.00
C THR A 27 2.71 12.00 -0.10
N PRO A 28 1.78 11.75 0.84
CA PRO A 28 0.94 10.56 0.82
C PRO A 28 0.05 10.49 -0.44
N ASP A 29 -0.35 11.64 -0.98
CA ASP A 29 -1.08 11.78 -2.25
C ASP A 29 -0.33 11.18 -3.45
N ARG A 30 1.01 11.12 -3.39
CA ARG A 30 1.85 10.53 -4.44
C ARG A 30 2.05 9.02 -4.26
N ASN A 31 1.60 8.44 -3.15
CA ASN A 31 1.73 7.00 -2.89
C ASN A 31 0.46 6.26 -3.35
N PRO A 32 0.51 5.45 -4.42
CA PRO A 32 -0.68 4.73 -4.91
C PRO A 32 -1.27 3.79 -3.86
N THR A 33 -0.46 3.29 -2.92
CA THR A 33 -0.93 2.44 -1.82
C THR A 33 -1.96 3.16 -0.94
N GLU A 34 -1.84 4.47 -0.73
CA GLU A 34 -2.83 5.25 0.05
C GLU A 34 -4.20 5.28 -0.63
N TYR A 35 -4.23 5.24 -1.97
CA TYR A 35 -5.48 5.14 -2.72
C TYR A 35 -6.15 3.77 -2.51
N CYS A 36 -5.38 2.69 -2.51
CA CYS A 36 -5.90 1.35 -2.22
C CYS A 36 -6.50 1.29 -0.81
N TRP A 37 -5.82 1.88 0.18
CA TRP A 37 -6.32 1.95 1.56
C TRP A 37 -7.60 2.77 1.68
N LYS A 38 -7.65 3.93 1.01
CA LYS A 38 -8.85 4.76 0.98
C LYS A 38 -10.05 4.00 0.42
N THR A 39 -9.86 3.34 -0.74
CA THR A 39 -10.90 2.54 -1.40
C THR A 39 -11.35 1.38 -0.49
N THR A 40 -10.40 0.64 0.08
CA THR A 40 -10.69 -0.44 1.04
C THR A 40 -11.50 0.07 2.23
N ARG A 41 -11.18 1.27 2.73
CA ARG A 41 -11.93 1.88 3.84
C ARG A 41 -13.35 2.26 3.44
N GLU A 42 -13.50 2.95 2.32
CA GLU A 42 -14.80 3.45 1.85
C GLU A 42 -15.75 2.31 1.49
N GLU A 43 -15.24 1.23 0.88
CA GLU A 43 -16.08 0.14 0.38
C GLU A 43 -16.26 -1.03 1.35
N LEU A 44 -15.31 -1.24 2.29
CA LEU A 44 -15.36 -2.38 3.20
C LEU A 44 -15.44 -1.98 4.66
N THR A 45 -14.45 -1.23 5.17
CA THR A 45 -14.27 -1.14 6.64
C THR A 45 -15.04 -0.02 7.32
N SER A 46 -15.45 1.03 6.59
CA SER A 46 -16.23 2.14 7.17
C SER A 46 -17.72 1.84 7.30
N ILE A 47 -18.23 0.88 6.53
CA ILE A 47 -19.66 0.57 6.44
C ILE A 47 -20.10 -0.59 7.33
N LYS A 48 -19.16 -1.30 7.97
CA LYS A 48 -19.48 -2.45 8.82
C LYS A 48 -18.54 -2.58 10.02
N SER A 49 -19.08 -3.15 11.11
CA SER A 49 -18.30 -3.56 12.28
C SER A 49 -17.90 -5.02 12.18
N PHE A 50 -16.66 -5.34 12.56
CA PHE A 50 -16.13 -6.69 12.50
C PHE A 50 -16.12 -7.31 13.90
N LYS A 51 -16.55 -8.58 13.99
CA LYS A 51 -16.64 -9.31 15.27
C LYS A 51 -15.29 -9.49 15.96
N ASN A 52 -14.24 -9.72 15.18
CA ASN A 52 -12.87 -9.90 15.66
C ASN A 52 -11.88 -9.69 14.50
N ILE A 53 -10.59 -9.68 14.83
CA ILE A 53 -9.51 -9.46 13.86
C ILE A 53 -9.39 -10.56 12.80
N LYS A 54 -9.79 -11.80 13.11
CA LYS A 54 -9.76 -12.91 12.16
C LYS A 54 -10.75 -12.67 11.03
N VAL A 55 -11.99 -12.30 11.36
CA VAL A 55 -13.03 -11.97 10.37
C VAL A 55 -12.61 -10.77 9.51
N LEU A 56 -12.05 -9.72 10.14
CA LEU A 56 -11.52 -8.58 9.40
C LEU A 56 -10.45 -8.99 8.38
N LYS A 57 -9.52 -9.86 8.77
CA LYS A 57 -8.46 -10.33 7.87
C LYS A 57 -9.02 -11.12 6.69
N GLU A 58 -9.91 -12.08 6.96
CA GLU A 58 -10.52 -12.93 5.91
C GLU A 58 -11.26 -12.08 4.88
N GLU A 59 -12.04 -11.10 5.33
CA GLU A 59 -12.79 -10.22 4.42
C GLU A 59 -11.90 -9.20 3.68
N LEU A 60 -10.80 -8.75 4.29
CA LEU A 60 -9.80 -7.92 3.59
C LEU A 60 -9.08 -8.72 2.50
N ASP A 61 -8.67 -9.96 2.81
CA ASP A 61 -8.02 -10.86 1.86
C ASP A 61 -8.96 -11.11 0.65
N GLU A 62 -10.23 -11.45 0.92
CA GLU A 62 -11.24 -11.65 -0.14
C GLU A 62 -11.50 -10.38 -0.97
N PHE A 63 -11.57 -9.21 -0.32
CA PHE A 63 -11.76 -7.94 -1.01
C PHE A 63 -10.58 -7.65 -1.95
N TRP A 64 -9.34 -7.77 -1.48
CA TRP A 64 -8.16 -7.48 -2.30
C TRP A 64 -7.94 -8.48 -3.43
N GLU A 65 -8.31 -9.75 -3.25
CA GLU A 65 -8.24 -10.76 -4.33
C GLU A 65 -9.22 -10.46 -5.47
N LYS A 66 -10.40 -9.91 -5.16
CA LYS A 66 -11.46 -9.66 -6.15
C LYS A 66 -11.45 -8.24 -6.71
N HIS A 67 -10.89 -7.28 -5.99
CA HIS A 67 -10.99 -5.87 -6.32
C HIS A 67 -9.87 -5.43 -7.28
N VAL A 68 -10.24 -4.79 -8.39
CA VAL A 68 -9.29 -4.21 -9.35
C VAL A 68 -9.13 -2.71 -9.06
N PHE A 69 -8.01 -2.34 -8.45
CA PHE A 69 -7.69 -0.94 -8.18
C PHE A 69 -7.33 -0.18 -9.46
N THR A 70 -8.24 0.68 -9.91
CA THR A 70 -8.01 1.51 -11.10
C THR A 70 -7.31 2.81 -10.72
N HIS A 71 -6.02 2.89 -11.02
CA HIS A 71 -5.19 4.07 -10.74
C HIS A 71 -5.11 5.01 -11.93
N LYS A 72 -5.26 6.32 -11.70
CA LYS A 72 -4.91 7.35 -12.70
C LYS A 72 -3.43 7.70 -12.57
N MET A 73 -2.57 7.09 -13.39
CA MET A 73 -1.11 7.25 -13.29
C MET A 73 -0.64 8.71 -13.37
N SER A 74 -1.35 9.57 -14.11
CA SER A 74 -1.08 11.01 -14.17
C SER A 74 -1.20 11.74 -12.83
N HIS A 75 -1.87 11.14 -11.83
CA HIS A 75 -1.96 11.69 -10.48
C HIS A 75 -0.62 11.60 -9.74
N TYR A 76 0.12 10.51 -9.95
CA TYR A 76 1.33 10.20 -9.18
C TYR A 76 2.62 10.70 -9.85
N LEU A 77 2.58 10.92 -11.17
CA LEU A 77 3.75 11.30 -11.98
C LEU A 77 3.88 12.82 -12.20
N LYS A 78 3.25 13.65 -11.37
CA LYS A 78 3.42 15.11 -11.43
C LYS A 78 4.81 15.48 -10.87
N TRP A 79 5.70 15.82 -11.79
CA TRP A 79 7.03 16.35 -11.50
C TRP A 79 6.94 17.79 -11.02
#